data_AF-A0A2S9GJK6-F1
#
_entry.id   AF-A0A2S9GJK6-F1
#
_cell.length_a   1.000
_cell.length_b   1.000
_cell.length_c   1.000
_cell.angle_alpha   90.00
_cell.angle_beta   90.00
_cell.angle_gamma   90.00
#
_symmetry.space_group_name_H-M   'P 1'
#
loop_
_entity.id
_entity.type
_entity.pdbx_description
1 polymer ?
#
loop_
_entity_poly.entity_id
_entity_poly.type
_entity_poly.pdbx_seq_one_letter_code
_entity_poly.pdbx_strand_id
1 'polypeptide(L)'
;RQLGALGARVTGLDVRAPENTSHLDDFVEIDLADPDSVDAAAAAVGGTVDALFNVAGVSSGIGDPLLVVRINFLGMRQFTEALV
;
A
#
# COMPACT_ATOMS: atom_id res chain seq x y z
N ARG A 1 14.22 1.13 0.65
CA ARG A 1 15.71 1.11 0.68
C ARG A 1 16.31 2.13 1.66
N GLN A 2 16.18 3.44 1.43
CA GLN A 2 16.76 4.46 2.33
C GLN A 2 16.24 4.37 3.77
N LEU A 3 14.92 4.19 3.95
CA LEU A 3 14.31 4.03 5.28
C LEU A 3 14.91 2.87 6.08
N GLY A 4 15.02 1.67 5.47
CA GLY A 4 15.66 0.52 6.10
C GLY A 4 17.14 0.75 6.42
N ALA A 5 17.89 1.43 5.53
CA ALA A 5 19.29 1.80 5.80
C ALA A 5 19.45 2.79 6.96
N LEU A 6 18.40 3.56 7.27
CA LEU A 6 18.34 4.48 8.41
C LEU A 6 17.77 3.81 9.68
N GLY A 7 17.49 2.51 9.65
CA GLY A 7 17.03 1.72 10.80
C GLY A 7 15.52 1.65 10.98
N ALA A 8 14.72 2.09 10.00
CA ALA A 8 13.27 1.90 10.06
C ALA A 8 12.88 0.46 9.72
N ARG A 9 11.82 -0.04 10.35
CA ARG A 9 11.09 -1.24 9.91
C ARG A 9 10.18 -0.84 8.75
N VAL A 10 10.31 -1.50 7.60
CA VAL A 10 9.61 -1.15 6.36
C VAL A 10 8.74 -2.32 5.91
N THR A 11 7.42 -2.15 5.98
CA THR A 11 6.46 -3.04 5.30
C THR A 11 6.15 -2.47 3.91
N GLY A 12 6.39 -3.26 2.87
CA GLY A 12 5.96 -2.94 1.51
C GLY A 12 4.51 -3.34 1.27
N LEU A 13 3.78 -2.55 0.49
CA LEU A 13 2.40 -2.83 0.10
C LEU A 13 2.23 -2.61 -1.40
N ASP A 14 1.76 -3.62 -2.12
CA ASP A 14 1.46 -3.56 -3.55
C ASP A 14 0.58 -4.77 -3.94
N VAL A 15 0.05 -4.79 -5.16
CA VAL A 15 -0.66 -5.96 -5.72
C VAL A 15 0.29 -7.13 -6.01
N ARG A 16 1.60 -6.87 -6.02
CA ARG A 16 2.64 -7.88 -6.21
C ARG A 16 3.95 -7.45 -5.58
N ALA A 17 4.62 -8.38 -4.90
CA ALA A 17 5.95 -8.15 -4.37
C ALA A 17 6.96 -7.83 -5.48
N PRO A 18 7.90 -6.88 -5.26
CA PRO A 18 9.02 -6.66 -6.17
C PRO A 18 9.94 -7.89 -6.19
N GLU A 19 10.68 -8.08 -7.28
CA GLU A 19 11.63 -9.20 -7.40
C GLU A 19 12.69 -9.21 -6.29
N ASN A 20 13.04 -8.03 -5.77
CA ASN A 20 13.97 -7.87 -4.66
C ASN A 20 13.27 -7.21 -3.46
N THR A 21 12.99 -8.02 -2.44
CA THR A 21 12.40 -7.61 -1.16
C THR A 21 13.43 -7.45 -0.05
N SER A 22 14.74 -7.55 -0.31
CA SER A 22 15.80 -7.54 0.74
C SER A 22 15.90 -6.25 1.56
N HIS A 23 15.10 -5.25 1.23
CA HIS A 23 15.05 -3.94 1.86
C HIS A 23 13.72 -3.67 2.57
N LEU A 24 12.86 -4.68 2.62
CA LEU A 24 11.60 -4.72 3.31
C LEU A 24 11.73 -5.73 4.45
N ASP A 25 11.16 -5.41 5.59
CA ASP A 25 11.02 -6.35 6.71
C ASP A 25 9.82 -7.27 6.50
N ASP A 26 8.81 -6.78 5.79
CA ASP A 26 7.61 -7.53 5.45
C ASP A 26 6.98 -7.01 4.14
N PHE A 27 6.11 -7.81 3.54
CA PHE A 27 5.32 -7.42 2.38
C PHE A 27 3.88 -7.90 2.54
N VAL A 28 2.94 -6.96 2.43
CA VAL A 28 1.50 -7.24 2.47
C VAL A 28 0.93 -6.98 1.08
N GLU A 29 0.29 -7.99 0.49
CA GLU A 29 -0.42 -7.81 -0.77
C GLU A 29 -1.69 -6.99 -0.52
N ILE A 30 -1.91 -5.96 -1.35
CA ILE A 30 -3.09 -5.12 -1.31
C ILE A 30 -3.50 -4.72 -2.73
N ASP A 31 -4.78 -4.93 -3.04
CA ASP A 31 -5.43 -4.34 -4.20
C ASP A 31 -6.30 -3.16 -3.75
N LEU A 32 -5.84 -1.93 -4.00
CA LEU A 32 -6.60 -0.72 -3.69
C LEU A 32 -7.89 -0.56 -4.52
N ALA A 33 -8.11 -1.41 -5.53
CA ALA A 33 -9.38 -1.48 -6.25
C ALA A 33 -10.42 -2.39 -5.57
N ASP A 34 -10.03 -3.14 -4.53
CA ASP A 34 -10.89 -4.08 -3.81
C ASP A 34 -10.99 -3.72 -2.32
N PRO A 35 -12.15 -3.23 -1.83
CA PRO A 35 -12.35 -2.87 -0.44
C PRO A 35 -12.06 -4.00 0.56
N ASP A 36 -12.34 -5.26 0.19
CA ASP A 36 -12.10 -6.41 1.08
C ASP A 36 -10.60 -6.69 1.19
N SER A 37 -9.85 -6.49 0.09
CA SER A 37 -8.39 -6.55 0.09
C SER A 37 -7.78 -5.45 0.96
N VAL A 38 -8.32 -4.24 0.89
CA VAL A 38 -7.88 -3.10 1.72
C VAL A 38 -8.07 -3.39 3.21
N ASP A 39 -9.24 -3.90 3.61
CA ASP A 39 -9.52 -4.24 5.02
C ASP A 39 -8.61 -5.37 5.52
N ALA A 40 -8.40 -6.40 4.70
CA ALA A 40 -7.50 -7.50 5.03
C ALA A 40 -6.05 -7.03 5.19
N ALA A 41 -5.58 -6.15 4.30
CA ALA A 41 -4.24 -5.58 4.39
C ALA A 41 -4.07 -4.69 5.62
N ALA A 42 -5.06 -3.84 5.94
CA ALA A 42 -5.02 -3.00 7.13
C ALA A 42 -4.94 -3.83 8.42
N ALA A 43 -5.67 -4.95 8.49
CA ALA A 43 -5.59 -5.89 9.61
C ALA A 43 -4.25 -6.66 9.67
N ALA A 44 -3.60 -6.87 8.52
CA ALA A 44 -2.32 -7.58 8.43
C ALA A 44 -1.12 -6.68 8.78
N VAL A 45 -1.21 -5.37 8.59
CA VAL A 45 -0.16 -4.42 9.01
C VAL A 45 -0.07 -4.41 10.53
N GLY A 46 0.89 -5.17 11.06
CA GLY A 46 1.09 -5.32 12.48
C GLY A 46 1.91 -4.19 13.12
N GLY A 47 1.54 -3.87 14.37
CA GLY A 47 2.28 -2.96 15.23
C GLY A 47 2.04 -1.48 14.94
N THR A 48 2.85 -0.62 15.56
CA THR A 48 2.75 0.83 15.37
C THR A 48 3.21 1.23 13.97
N VAL A 49 2.43 2.09 13.32
CA VAL A 49 2.76 2.74 12.05
C VAL A 49 3.13 4.19 12.34
N ASP A 50 4.41 4.53 12.29
CA ASP A 50 4.91 5.89 12.53
C ASP A 50 4.71 6.81 11.32
N ALA A 51 4.67 6.23 10.11
CA ALA A 51 4.48 6.95 8.86
C ALA A 51 3.86 6.06 7.77
N LEU A 52 2.97 6.64 6.97
CA LEU A 52 2.37 6.03 5.78
C LEU A 52 2.78 6.81 4.53
N PHE A 53 3.24 6.09 3.51
CA PHE A 53 3.58 6.67 2.20
C PHE A 53 2.60 6.16 1.15
N ASN A 54 1.60 6.98 0.79
CA ASN A 54 0.66 6.68 -0.29
C ASN A 54 1.35 6.89 -1.66
N VAL A 55 2.05 5.87 -2.14
CA VAL A 55 2.84 5.92 -3.39
C VAL A 55 2.13 5.21 -4.55
N ALA A 56 1.37 4.15 -4.27
CA ALA A 56 0.68 3.37 -5.30
C ALA A 56 -0.36 4.23 -6.04
N GLY A 57 -0.40 4.07 -7.36
CA GLY A 57 -1.35 4.77 -8.20
C GLY A 57 -1.18 4.42 -9.68
N VAL A 58 -2.25 4.56 -10.43
CA VAL A 58 -2.29 4.32 -11.87
C VAL A 58 -2.52 5.63 -12.63
N SER A 59 -1.92 5.73 -13.82
CA SER A 59 -2.10 6.88 -14.72
C SER A 59 -3.47 6.83 -15.39
N SER A 60 -4.02 7.98 -15.74
CA SER A 60 -5.23 8.08 -16.59
C SER A 60 -5.07 7.45 -17.97
N GLY A 61 -3.83 7.19 -18.41
CA GLY A 61 -3.54 6.50 -19.67
C GLY A 61 -4.10 5.07 -19.78
N ILE A 62 -4.57 4.46 -18.68
CA ILE A 62 -5.25 3.16 -18.71
C ILE A 62 -6.65 3.22 -19.32
N GLY A 63 -7.23 4.41 -19.51
CA GLY A 63 -8.53 4.59 -20.16
C GLY A 63 -9.75 4.21 -19.31
N ASP A 64 -9.57 3.91 -18.02
CA ASP A 64 -10.64 3.59 -17.06
C ASP A 64 -10.66 4.61 -15.90
N PRO A 65 -11.44 5.70 -16.01
CA PRO A 65 -11.47 6.74 -14.99
C PRO A 65 -12.05 6.27 -13.66
N LEU A 66 -12.97 5.29 -13.67
CA LEU A 66 -13.56 4.77 -12.43
C LEU A 66 -12.54 3.94 -11.66
N LEU A 67 -11.76 3.12 -12.35
CA LEU A 67 -10.67 2.36 -11.74
C LEU A 67 -9.58 3.29 -11.21
N VAL A 68 -9.21 4.34 -11.95
CA VAL A 68 -8.25 5.36 -11.49
C VAL A 68 -8.72 5.99 -10.16
N VAL A 69 -9.98 6.41 -10.08
CA VAL A 69 -10.53 7.00 -8.82
C VAL A 69 -10.58 5.95 -7.71
N ARG A 70 -10.93 4.70 -8.03
CA ARG A 70 -11.00 3.63 -7.05
C ARG A 70 -9.64 3.37 -6.40
N ILE A 71 -8.58 3.26 -7.20
CA ILE A 71 -7.22 3.01 -6.72
C ILE A 71 -6.62 4.25 -6.06
N ASN A 72 -6.55 5.36 -6.80
CA ASN A 72 -5.75 6.53 -6.41
C ASN A 72 -6.43 7.39 -5.33
N PHE A 73 -7.72 7.15 -5.04
CA PHE A 73 -8.45 7.92 -4.04
C PHE A 73 -9.21 7.04 -3.05
N LEU A 74 -10.15 6.20 -3.52
CA LEU A 74 -11.07 5.51 -2.60
C LEU A 74 -10.36 4.45 -1.75
N GLY A 75 -9.66 3.49 -2.36
CA GLY A 75 -8.93 2.45 -1.64
C GLY A 75 -7.78 3.02 -0.83
N MET A 76 -7.01 3.95 -1.40
CA MET A 76 -5.94 4.66 -0.69
C MET A 76 -6.47 5.39 0.56
N ARG A 77 -7.62 6.07 0.46
CA ARG A 77 -8.28 6.73 1.59
C ARG A 77 -8.72 5.72 2.64
N GLN A 78 -9.43 4.66 2.24
CA GLN A 78 -9.90 3.61 3.14
C GLN A 78 -8.73 3.02 3.94
N PHE A 79 -7.64 2.67 3.27
CA PHE A 79 -6.44 2.14 3.93
C PHE A 79 -5.84 3.14 4.92
N THR A 80 -5.72 4.42 4.51
CA THR A 80 -5.20 5.47 5.38
C THR A 80 -6.06 5.65 6.63
N GLU A 81 -7.39 5.69 6.47
CA GLU A 81 -8.33 5.84 7.59
C GLU A 81 -8.35 4.61 8.51
N ALA A 82 -8.08 3.42 8.00
CA ALA A 82 -8.02 2.19 8.80
C ALA A 82 -6.75 2.08 9.67
N LEU A 83 -5.69 2.84 9.35
CA LEU A 83 -4.43 2.86 10.11
C LEU A 83 -4.35 3.97 11.17
N VAL A 84 -5.32 4.89 11.20
CA VAL A 84 -5.38 6.03 12.15
C VAL A 84 -6.20 5.69 13.38
#